data_AF-A0A1B6FM90-F1
#
_entry.id   AF-A0A1B6FM90-F1
#
_cell.length_a   1.000
_cell.length_b   1.000
_cell.length_c   1.000
_cell.angle_alpha   90.00
_cell.angle_beta   90.00
_cell.angle_gamma   90.00
#
_symmetry.space_group_name_H-M   'P 1'
#
loop_
_entity.id
_entity.type
_entity.pdbx_description
1 polymer ?
#
loop_
_entity_poly.entity_id
_entity_poly.type
_entity_poly.pdbx_seq_one_letter_code
_entity_poly.pdbx_strand_id
1 'polypeptide(L)'
;GLSCRTDHGKLVDLLNKVDWSEIYEEQNPSMAFDKFYLKIKFLIMESRVPINSTNQHIVGPKKLKPWMNNSICVKVKLKNKLFEQVRAHPSNEKLKKYFKRFKNKLQMEVRNLKNSYYENVFLTCNGDSKSIWRAINDVTGQKTNKSVLKTLNIDGIITNDIKTISDEFNKFFLSIVNK
;
A
#
# COMPACT_ATOMS: atom_id res chain seq x y z
N GLY A 1 -0.49 26.19 13.16
CA GLY A 1 0.83 25.84 13.72
C GLY A 1 1.40 24.70 12.92
N LEU A 2 2.71 24.74 12.60
CA LEU A 2 3.40 23.62 11.94
C LEU A 2 3.29 22.36 12.81
N SER A 3 2.82 21.27 12.23
CA SER A 3 2.79 19.97 12.92
C SER A 3 4.23 19.48 13.10
N CYS A 4 4.60 19.05 14.30
CA CYS A 4 5.95 18.59 14.64
C CYS A 4 5.90 17.15 15.14
N ARG A 5 6.97 16.39 14.90
CA ARG A 5 7.17 15.05 15.47
C ARG A 5 8.47 15.04 16.27
N THR A 6 8.52 14.21 17.30
CA THR A 6 9.77 13.96 18.05
C THR A 6 10.69 13.09 17.20
N ASP A 7 11.94 13.53 17.02
CA ASP A 7 13.01 12.68 16.50
C ASP A 7 13.59 11.85 17.64
N HIS A 8 13.23 10.56 17.67
CA HIS A 8 13.66 9.66 18.73
C HIS A 8 15.17 9.40 18.74
N GLY A 9 15.85 9.46 17.58
CA GLY A 9 17.31 9.31 17.52
C GLY A 9 17.99 10.50 18.18
N LYS A 10 17.59 11.71 17.78
CA LYS A 10 18.09 12.95 18.40
C LYS A 10 17.76 13.01 19.90
N LEU A 11 16.58 12.55 20.31
CA LEU A 11 16.20 12.50 21.72
C LEU A 11 17.12 11.57 22.53
N VAL A 12 17.42 10.38 22.01
CA VAL A 12 18.34 9.44 22.67
C VAL A 12 19.74 10.04 22.79
N ASP A 13 20.24 10.68 21.73
CA ASP A 13 21.55 11.34 21.76
C ASP A 13 21.61 12.46 22.80
N LEU A 14 20.53 13.23 22.94
CA LEU A 14 20.42 14.28 23.95
C LEU A 14 20.35 13.70 25.37
N LEU A 15 19.55 12.66 25.59
CA LEU A 15 19.44 11.99 26.89
C LEU A 15 20.77 11.42 27.38
N ASN A 16 21.59 10.85 26.46
CA ASN A 16 22.89 10.30 26.78
C ASN A 16 23.95 11.36 27.14
N LYS A 17 23.75 12.63 26.73
CA LYS A 17 24.68 13.74 27.00
C LYS A 17 24.29 14.60 28.19
N VAL A 18 23.06 14.43 28.68
CA VAL A 18 22.52 15.27 29.76
C VAL A 18 23.09 14.82 31.09
N ASP A 19 23.56 15.79 31.86
CA ASP A 19 23.93 15.61 33.25
C ASP A 19 22.67 15.56 34.14
N TRP A 20 22.58 14.52 34.97
CA TRP A 20 21.47 14.26 35.88
C TRP A 20 21.83 14.56 37.35
N SER A 21 23.06 14.99 37.63
CA SER A 21 23.57 15.19 38.99
C SER A 21 22.69 16.13 39.82
N GLU A 22 22.17 17.20 39.22
CA GLU A 22 21.28 18.17 39.89
C GLU A 22 19.95 17.59 40.42
N ILE A 23 19.53 16.43 39.90
CA ILE A 23 18.32 15.71 40.32
C ILE A 23 18.68 14.69 41.40
N TYR A 24 19.85 14.05 41.29
CA TYR A 24 20.34 13.09 42.30
C TYR A 24 20.79 13.77 43.60
N GLU A 25 21.28 15.01 43.51
CA GLU A 25 21.72 15.80 44.66
C GLU A 25 20.55 16.49 45.40
N GLU A 26 19.37 16.55 44.79
CA GLU A 26 18.19 17.19 45.36
C GLU A 26 17.56 16.33 46.47
N GLN A 27 17.53 16.87 47.69
CA GLN A 27 17.03 16.17 48.88
C GLN A 27 15.50 16.17 48.95
N ASN A 28 14.83 17.14 48.33
CA ASN A 28 13.39 17.21 48.30
C ASN A 28 12.83 16.40 47.09
N PRO A 29 12.11 15.28 47.32
CA PRO A 29 11.64 14.43 46.22
C PRO A 29 10.70 15.15 45.25
N SER A 30 9.89 16.10 45.73
CA SER A 30 8.98 16.86 44.89
C SER A 30 9.76 17.79 43.96
N MET A 31 10.77 18.50 44.49
CA MET A 31 11.63 19.37 43.69
C MET A 31 12.49 18.57 42.70
N ALA A 32 12.98 17.39 43.11
CA ALA A 32 13.72 16.49 42.24
C ALA A 32 12.88 16.04 41.03
N PHE A 33 11.60 15.69 41.28
CA PHE A 33 10.66 15.34 40.22
C PHE A 33 10.36 16.52 39.29
N ASP A 34 10.12 17.73 39.83
CA ASP A 34 9.85 18.91 39.01
C ASP A 34 11.04 19.24 38.09
N LYS A 35 12.28 19.17 38.62
CA LYS A 35 13.51 19.33 37.84
C LYS A 35 13.60 18.28 36.75
N PHE A 36 13.40 17.00 37.08
CA PHE A 36 13.39 15.90 36.11
C PHE A 36 12.37 16.13 34.99
N TYR A 37 11.13 16.45 35.34
CA TYR A 37 10.06 16.67 34.38
C TYR A 37 10.35 17.83 33.45
N LEU A 38 10.80 18.96 33.98
CA LEU A 38 11.16 20.14 33.18
C LEU A 38 12.30 19.81 32.21
N LYS A 39 13.31 19.07 32.68
CA LYS A 39 14.46 18.69 31.86
C LYS A 39 14.05 17.75 30.73
N ILE A 40 13.30 16.69 31.02
CA ILE A 40 12.76 15.78 29.99
C ILE A 40 11.90 16.53 28.98
N LYS A 41 10.99 17.40 29.46
CA LYS A 41 10.13 18.20 28.59
C LYS A 41 10.94 19.08 27.64
N PHE A 42 12.00 19.71 28.13
CA PHE A 42 12.91 20.52 27.32
C PHE A 42 13.61 19.68 26.24
N LEU A 43 14.17 18.52 26.59
CA LEU A 43 14.83 17.62 25.62
C LEU A 43 13.87 17.10 24.55
N ILE A 44 12.62 16.80 24.94
CA ILE A 44 11.57 16.45 23.99
C ILE A 44 11.29 17.63 23.04
N MET A 45 11.28 18.87 23.52
CA MET A 45 11.08 20.04 22.65
C MET A 45 12.26 20.23 21.68
N GLU A 46 13.50 20.12 22.15
CA GLU A 46 14.71 20.25 21.33
C GLU A 46 14.86 19.15 20.28
N SER A 47 14.33 17.96 20.57
CA SER A 47 14.30 16.83 19.62
C SER A 47 13.15 16.89 18.62
N ARG A 48 12.26 17.89 18.68
CA ARG A 48 11.19 18.03 17.69
C ARG A 48 11.75 18.48 16.35
N VAL A 49 11.29 17.81 15.31
CA VAL A 49 11.53 18.20 13.92
C VAL A 49 10.20 18.58 13.28
N PRO A 50 10.18 19.62 12.42
CA PRO A 50 8.99 19.93 11.64
C PRO A 50 8.61 18.69 10.83
N ILE A 51 7.32 18.35 10.83
CA ILE A 51 6.79 17.39 9.87
C ILE A 51 6.77 18.12 8.54
N ASN A 52 7.90 18.05 7.82
CA ASN A 52 7.91 18.44 6.43
C ASN A 52 6.94 17.48 5.73
N SER A 53 5.81 17.99 5.27
CA SER A 53 4.89 17.28 4.38
C SER A 53 5.50 17.02 2.99
N THR A 54 6.83 17.02 2.87
CA THR A 54 7.61 16.90 1.64
C THR A 54 7.74 15.45 1.14
N ASN A 55 7.11 14.49 1.81
CA ASN A 55 6.77 13.18 1.24
C ASN A 55 5.29 13.06 0.91
N GLN A 56 4.59 14.16 0.68
CA GLN A 56 3.68 14.13 -0.45
C GLN A 56 4.58 13.88 -1.66
N HIS A 57 4.76 12.61 -2.04
CA HIS A 57 4.86 12.30 -3.45
C HIS A 57 3.88 13.27 -4.12
N ILE A 58 4.36 14.08 -5.05
CA ILE A 58 3.47 14.70 -6.02
C ILE A 58 2.89 13.50 -6.76
N VAL A 59 1.89 12.87 -6.14
CA VAL A 59 1.04 11.89 -6.76
C VAL A 59 0.22 12.78 -7.66
N GLY A 60 0.77 13.08 -8.84
CA GLY A 60 -0.03 13.50 -9.97
C GLY A 60 -1.30 12.63 -9.94
N PRO A 61 -2.47 13.23 -10.22
CA PRO A 61 -3.77 12.71 -9.80
C PRO A 61 -3.78 11.20 -9.90
N LYS A 62 -3.91 10.50 -8.76
CA LYS A 62 -3.82 9.03 -8.66
C LYS A 62 -4.49 8.45 -9.90
N LYS A 63 -3.70 7.84 -10.80
CA LYS A 63 -4.23 7.33 -12.07
C LYS A 63 -5.41 6.44 -11.72
N LEU A 64 -6.60 6.88 -12.10
CA LEU A 64 -7.81 6.09 -11.89
C LEU A 64 -7.61 4.78 -12.64
N LYS A 65 -8.25 3.71 -12.14
CA LYS A 65 -8.25 2.46 -12.87
C LYS A 65 -8.82 2.70 -14.27
N PRO A 66 -8.28 2.09 -15.33
CA PRO A 66 -8.68 2.39 -16.71
C PRO A 66 -10.18 2.20 -16.99
N TRP A 67 -10.84 1.29 -16.27
CA TRP A 67 -12.28 1.03 -16.38
C TRP A 67 -13.17 2.02 -15.59
N MET A 68 -12.58 2.99 -14.90
CA MET A 68 -13.34 4.01 -14.15
C MET A 68 -13.72 5.16 -15.07
N ASN A 69 -14.96 5.61 -14.96
CA ASN A 69 -15.47 6.78 -15.69
C ASN A 69 -16.06 7.83 -14.73
N ASN A 70 -16.37 9.01 -15.26
CA ASN A 70 -16.90 10.12 -14.46
C ASN A 70 -18.23 9.76 -13.76
N SER A 71 -19.10 8.98 -14.42
CA SER A 71 -20.39 8.55 -13.86
C SER A 71 -20.20 7.72 -12.58
N ILE A 72 -19.29 6.75 -12.59
CA ILE A 72 -18.94 5.97 -11.40
C ILE A 72 -18.31 6.85 -10.33
N CYS A 73 -17.41 7.78 -10.71
CA CYS A 73 -16.81 8.71 -9.75
C CYS A 73 -17.86 9.55 -9.01
N VAL A 74 -18.88 10.06 -9.73
CA VAL A 74 -20.00 10.78 -9.13
C VAL A 74 -20.78 9.88 -8.18
N LYS A 75 -21.09 8.64 -8.58
CA LYS A 75 -21.79 7.68 -7.72
C LYS A 75 -20.99 7.28 -6.48
N VAL A 76 -19.67 7.17 -6.58
CA VAL A 76 -18.79 6.92 -5.42
C VAL A 76 -18.83 8.09 -4.44
N LYS A 77 -18.78 9.34 -4.93
CA LYS A 77 -18.93 10.53 -4.08
C LYS A 77 -20.29 10.53 -3.37
N LEU A 78 -21.36 10.22 -4.09
CA LEU A 78 -22.70 10.09 -3.50
C LEU A 78 -22.78 8.98 -2.46
N LYS A 79 -22.21 7.79 -2.74
CA LYS A 79 -22.11 6.69 -1.77
C LYS A 79 -21.41 7.13 -0.48
N ASN A 80 -20.34 7.90 -0.59
CA ASN A 80 -19.61 8.40 0.58
C ASN A 80 -20.46 9.39 1.38
N LYS A 81 -21.13 10.34 0.72
CA LYS A 81 -22.07 11.24 1.39
C LYS A 81 -23.18 10.48 2.12
N LEU A 82 -23.78 9.48 1.47
CA LEU A 82 -24.82 8.64 2.09
C LEU A 82 -24.29 7.85 3.29
N PHE A 83 -23.04 7.39 3.23
CA PHE A 83 -22.42 6.70 4.37
C PHE A 83 -22.27 7.62 5.58
N GLU A 84 -21.81 8.85 5.38
CA GLU A 84 -21.73 9.84 6.46
C GLU A 84 -23.11 10.15 7.06
N GLN A 85 -24.15 10.26 6.22
CA GLN A 85 -25.52 10.46 6.71
C GLN A 85 -26.03 9.27 7.53
N VAL A 86 -25.76 8.02 7.09
CA VAL A 86 -26.11 6.82 7.85
C VAL A 86 -25.39 6.80 9.20
N ARG A 87 -24.13 7.25 9.23
CA ARG A 87 -23.33 7.33 10.45
C ARG A 87 -23.86 8.38 11.43
N ALA A 88 -24.30 9.53 10.91
CA ALA A 88 -24.89 10.61 11.71
C ALA A 88 -26.29 10.26 12.23
N HIS A 89 -27.05 9.42 11.52
CA HIS A 89 -28.43 9.05 11.86
C HIS A 89 -28.59 7.53 12.01
N PRO A 90 -28.00 6.91 13.05
CA PRO A 90 -27.97 5.46 13.21
C PRO A 90 -29.35 4.84 13.42
N SER A 91 -30.37 5.58 13.84
CA SER A 91 -31.74 5.06 14.01
C SER A 91 -32.59 5.12 12.73
N ASN A 92 -32.09 5.73 11.64
CA ASN A 92 -32.84 5.89 10.40
C ASN A 92 -32.74 4.65 9.50
N GLU A 93 -33.62 3.68 9.73
CA GLU A 93 -33.65 2.42 8.97
C GLU A 93 -33.96 2.60 7.47
N LYS A 94 -34.76 3.60 7.10
CA LYS A 94 -35.05 3.90 5.70
C LYS A 94 -33.79 4.33 4.95
N LEU A 95 -32.98 5.18 5.57
CA LEU A 95 -31.70 5.65 5.04
C LEU A 95 -30.69 4.50 4.92
N LYS A 96 -30.58 3.63 5.93
CA LYS A 96 -29.74 2.42 5.87
C LYS A 96 -30.12 1.50 4.71
N LYS A 97 -31.41 1.22 4.55
CA LYS A 97 -31.94 0.38 3.45
C LYS A 97 -31.61 1.00 2.09
N TYR A 98 -31.80 2.31 1.95
CA TYR A 98 -31.45 3.03 0.73
C TYR A 98 -29.95 2.96 0.43
N PHE A 99 -29.09 3.24 1.42
CA PHE A 99 -27.64 3.15 1.29
C PHE A 99 -27.20 1.73 0.87
N LYS A 100 -27.74 0.69 1.49
CA LYS A 100 -27.43 -0.71 1.14
C LYS A 100 -27.77 -1.00 -0.32
N ARG A 101 -28.96 -0.62 -0.78
CA ARG A 101 -29.39 -0.79 -2.18
C ARG A 101 -28.48 -0.01 -3.14
N PHE A 102 -28.18 1.24 -2.82
CA PHE A 102 -27.31 2.09 -3.63
C PHE A 102 -25.89 1.51 -3.74
N LYS A 103 -25.30 1.11 -2.60
CA LYS A 103 -23.98 0.49 -2.55
C LYS A 103 -23.91 -0.77 -3.40
N ASN A 104 -24.90 -1.65 -3.27
CA ASN A 104 -24.95 -2.91 -4.02
C ASN A 104 -25.08 -2.65 -5.52
N LYS A 105 -25.95 -1.73 -5.94
CA LYS A 105 -26.09 -1.33 -7.35
C LYS A 105 -24.77 -0.78 -7.90
N LEU A 106 -24.11 0.12 -7.17
CA LEU A 106 -22.82 0.66 -7.58
C LEU A 106 -21.75 -0.43 -7.69
N GLN A 107 -21.71 -1.39 -6.76
CA GLN A 107 -20.79 -2.53 -6.84
C GLN A 107 -21.03 -3.38 -8.10
N MET A 108 -22.29 -3.64 -8.46
CA MET A 108 -22.62 -4.35 -9.71
C MET A 108 -22.17 -3.57 -10.94
N GLU A 109 -22.44 -2.27 -10.99
CA GLU A 109 -22.03 -1.42 -12.12
C GLU A 109 -20.51 -1.39 -12.29
N VAL A 110 -19.76 -1.24 -11.19
CA VAL A 110 -18.28 -1.28 -11.20
C VAL A 110 -17.77 -2.64 -11.67
N ARG A 111 -18.41 -3.74 -11.25
CA ARG A 111 -18.06 -5.09 -11.69
C ARG A 111 -18.26 -5.25 -13.20
N ASN A 112 -19.40 -4.82 -13.72
CA ASN A 112 -19.72 -4.91 -15.14
C ASN A 112 -18.75 -4.09 -15.99
N LEU A 113 -18.43 -2.87 -15.56
CA LEU A 113 -17.45 -2.01 -16.25
C LEU A 113 -16.05 -2.65 -16.26
N LYS A 114 -15.62 -3.21 -15.12
CA LYS A 114 -14.34 -3.91 -15.05
C LYS A 114 -14.32 -5.12 -15.99
N ASN A 115 -15.38 -5.93 -16.01
CA ASN A 115 -15.48 -7.10 -16.87
C ASN A 115 -15.43 -6.72 -18.35
N SER A 116 -16.28 -5.77 -18.77
CA SER A 116 -16.31 -5.30 -20.16
C SER A 116 -14.98 -4.69 -20.60
N TYR A 117 -14.29 -3.96 -19.71
CA TYR A 117 -12.97 -3.44 -20.01
C TYR A 117 -11.97 -4.56 -20.31
N TYR A 118 -11.87 -5.57 -19.43
CA TYR A 118 -10.91 -6.65 -19.62
C TYR A 118 -11.29 -7.59 -20.76
N GLU A 119 -12.57 -7.81 -21.01
CA GLU A 119 -13.06 -8.52 -22.21
C GLU A 119 -12.54 -7.85 -23.49
N ASN A 120 -12.66 -6.52 -23.59
CA ASN A 120 -12.10 -5.77 -24.71
C ASN A 120 -10.57 -5.86 -24.77
N VAL A 121 -9.87 -5.80 -23.63
CA VAL A 121 -8.40 -5.97 -23.60
C VAL A 121 -7.99 -7.36 -24.11
N PHE A 122 -8.72 -8.42 -23.77
CA PHE A 122 -8.41 -9.76 -24.26
C PHE A 122 -8.72 -9.91 -25.76
N LEU A 123 -9.80 -9.29 -26.24
CA LEU A 123 -10.09 -9.24 -27.68
C LEU A 123 -8.98 -8.53 -28.47
N THR A 124 -8.44 -7.42 -27.95
CA THR A 124 -7.36 -6.68 -28.63
C THR A 124 -6.01 -7.38 -28.60
N CYS A 125 -5.81 -8.38 -27.73
CA CYS A 125 -4.57 -9.15 -27.71
C CYS A 125 -4.40 -10.03 -28.97
N ASN A 126 -5.48 -10.38 -29.68
CA ASN A 126 -5.47 -11.09 -30.96
C ASN A 126 -4.49 -12.30 -31.04
N GLY A 127 -4.44 -13.12 -29.99
CA GLY A 127 -3.57 -14.30 -29.94
C GLY A 127 -2.11 -14.04 -29.55
N ASP A 128 -1.68 -12.79 -29.33
CA ASP A 128 -0.35 -12.50 -28.77
C ASP A 128 -0.26 -12.97 -27.32
N SER A 129 0.39 -14.12 -27.12
CA SER A 129 0.58 -14.72 -25.80
C SER A 129 1.23 -13.75 -24.81
N LYS A 130 2.15 -12.89 -25.27
CA LYS A 130 2.82 -11.91 -24.39
C LYS A 130 1.86 -10.83 -23.91
N SER A 131 0.93 -10.39 -24.75
CA SER A 131 -0.10 -9.41 -24.36
C SER A 131 -1.17 -10.03 -23.47
N ILE A 132 -1.58 -11.29 -23.75
CA ILE A 132 -2.50 -12.04 -22.90
C ILE A 132 -1.93 -12.20 -21.48
N TRP A 133 -0.67 -12.63 -21.36
CA TRP A 133 -0.02 -12.78 -20.05
C TRP A 133 0.14 -11.45 -19.31
N ARG A 134 0.40 -10.35 -20.04
CA ARG A 134 0.39 -9.00 -19.44
C ARG A 134 -0.99 -8.65 -18.88
N ALA A 135 -2.06 -8.86 -19.64
CA ALA A 135 -3.42 -8.62 -19.19
C ALA A 135 -3.81 -9.50 -17.99
N ILE A 136 -3.42 -10.78 -17.97
CA ILE A 136 -3.63 -11.69 -16.82
C ILE A 136 -2.91 -11.19 -15.58
N ASN A 137 -1.64 -10.79 -15.70
CA ASN A 137 -0.85 -10.26 -14.60
C ASN A 137 -1.47 -8.97 -14.04
N ASP A 138 -1.98 -8.10 -14.92
CA ASP A 138 -2.67 -6.87 -14.54
C ASP A 138 -3.99 -7.15 -13.78
N VAL A 139 -4.77 -8.15 -14.19
CA VAL A 139 -6.02 -8.55 -13.53
C VAL A 139 -5.76 -9.16 -12.16
N THR A 140 -4.77 -10.07 -12.09
CA THR A 140 -4.44 -10.86 -10.89
C THR A 140 -3.59 -10.09 -9.89
N GLY A 141 -3.02 -8.95 -10.29
CA GLY A 141 -2.11 -8.17 -9.45
C GLY A 141 -0.76 -8.86 -9.24
N GLN A 142 -0.44 -9.86 -10.06
CA GLN A 142 0.86 -10.50 -10.06
C GLN A 142 1.89 -9.50 -10.59
N LYS A 143 2.56 -8.82 -9.66
CA LYS A 143 3.78 -8.09 -10.00
C LYS A 143 4.83 -9.15 -10.29
N THR A 144 5.40 -9.13 -11.49
CA THR A 144 6.56 -9.93 -11.79
C THR A 144 7.70 -9.45 -10.91
N ASN A 145 7.89 -10.09 -9.76
CA ASN A 145 9.17 -10.01 -9.08
C ASN A 145 10.18 -10.57 -10.08
N LYS A 146 11.16 -9.76 -10.46
CA LYS A 146 12.31 -10.20 -11.28
C LYS A 146 13.21 -11.15 -10.49
N SER A 147 12.63 -12.16 -9.83
CA SER A 147 13.39 -13.31 -9.38
C SER A 147 13.68 -14.13 -10.62
N VAL A 148 14.76 -13.74 -11.30
CA VAL A 148 15.35 -14.53 -12.36
C VAL A 148 15.74 -15.86 -11.71
N LEU A 149 15.11 -16.96 -12.11
CA LEU A 149 15.72 -18.27 -11.96
C LEU A 149 17.01 -18.22 -12.77
N LYS A 150 18.14 -18.01 -12.09
CA LYS A 150 19.44 -17.87 -12.74
C LYS A 150 20.06 -19.21 -13.10
N THR A 151 19.49 -20.32 -12.63
CA THR A 151 20.11 -21.64 -12.75
C THR A 151 19.08 -22.77 -12.78
N LEU A 152 19.33 -23.79 -13.60
CA LEU A 152 18.60 -25.06 -13.65
C LEU A 152 19.56 -26.20 -13.31
N ASN A 153 19.12 -27.19 -12.53
CA ASN A 153 19.88 -28.42 -12.30
C ASN A 153 19.44 -29.48 -13.31
N ILE A 154 20.35 -29.90 -14.18
CA ILE A 154 20.16 -30.97 -15.17
C ILE A 154 21.11 -32.09 -14.77
N ASP A 155 20.57 -33.22 -14.31
CA ASP A 155 21.34 -34.41 -13.93
C ASP A 155 22.53 -34.16 -12.98
N GLY A 156 22.36 -33.22 -12.04
CA GLY A 156 23.38 -32.83 -11.06
C GLY A 156 24.25 -31.63 -11.49
N ILE A 157 24.11 -31.15 -12.73
CA ILE A 157 24.85 -30.00 -13.25
C ILE A 157 23.97 -28.75 -13.18
N ILE A 158 24.42 -27.78 -12.40
CA ILE A 158 23.76 -26.47 -12.30
C ILE A 158 24.24 -25.60 -13.47
N THR A 159 23.35 -25.34 -14.42
CA THR A 159 23.61 -24.47 -15.58
C THR A 159 22.84 -23.16 -15.50
N ASN A 160 23.44 -22.07 -15.98
CA ASN A 160 22.80 -20.78 -16.20
C ASN A 160 22.66 -20.42 -17.70
N ASP A 161 23.05 -21.34 -18.59
CA ASP A 161 22.98 -21.12 -20.03
C ASP A 161 21.52 -21.22 -20.50
N ILE A 162 21.04 -20.12 -21.10
CA ILE A 162 19.66 -19.97 -21.53
C ILE A 162 19.30 -21.03 -22.57
N LYS A 163 20.22 -21.33 -23.50
CA LYS A 163 19.94 -22.27 -24.59
C LYS A 163 19.77 -23.69 -24.05
N THR A 164 20.72 -24.15 -23.24
CA THR A 164 20.66 -25.45 -22.57
C THR A 164 19.40 -25.60 -21.71
N ILE A 165 19.04 -24.56 -20.96
CA ILE A 165 17.81 -24.54 -20.14
C ILE A 165 16.55 -24.65 -21.02
N SER A 166 16.47 -23.88 -22.11
CA SER A 166 15.34 -23.94 -23.04
C SER A 166 15.21 -25.29 -23.73
N ASP A 167 16.31 -25.91 -24.13
CA ASP A 167 16.32 -27.22 -24.78
C ASP A 167 15.83 -28.32 -23.83
N GLU A 168 16.24 -28.31 -22.56
CA GLU A 168 15.73 -29.26 -21.57
C GLU A 168 14.25 -29.05 -21.23
N PHE A 169 13.78 -27.80 -21.14
CA PHE A 169 12.34 -27.56 -21.00
C PHE A 169 11.56 -28.10 -22.20
N ASN A 170 12.05 -27.86 -23.42
CA ASN A 170 11.41 -28.37 -24.64
C ASN A 170 11.34 -29.91 -24.62
N LYS A 171 12.45 -30.59 -24.30
CA LYS A 171 12.47 -32.06 -24.16
C LYS A 171 11.43 -32.54 -23.15
N PHE A 172 11.38 -31.93 -21.97
CA PHE A 172 10.42 -32.28 -20.92
C PHE A 172 8.97 -32.14 -21.40
N PHE A 173 8.58 -30.98 -21.93
CA PHE A 173 7.20 -30.75 -22.34
C PHE A 173 6.79 -31.59 -23.56
N LEU A 174 7.70 -31.82 -24.52
CA LEU A 174 7.44 -32.73 -25.63
C LEU A 174 7.28 -34.19 -25.17
N SER A 175 8.05 -34.61 -24.16
CA SER A 175 7.93 -35.96 -23.60
C SER A 175 6.60 -36.22 -22.91
N ILE A 176 5.94 -35.17 -22.40
CA ILE A 176 4.61 -35.26 -21.78
C ILE A 176 3.51 -35.31 -22.84
N VAL A 177 3.66 -34.55 -23.94
CA VAL A 177 2.67 -34.51 -25.03
C VAL A 177 2.67 -35.80 -25.84
N ASN A 178 3.83 -36.44 -25.99
CA ASN A 178 3.97 -37.70 -26.73
C ASN A 178 3.68 -38.96 -25.88
N LYS A 179 3.04 -38.80 -24.71
CA LYS A 179 2.65 -39.86 -23.79
C LYS A 179 1.13 -39.95 -23.72
#